data_AF-A0A848KD73-F1
#
_entry.id   AF-A0A848KD73-F1
#
_cell.length_a   1.000
_cell.length_b   1.000
_cell.length_c   1.000
_cell.angle_alpha   90.00
_cell.angle_beta   90.00
_cell.angle_gamma   90.00
#
_symmetry.space_group_name_H-M   'P 1'
#
loop_
_entity.id
_entity.type
_entity.pdbx_description
1 polymer ?
#
loop_
_entity_poly.entity_id
_entity_poly.type
_entity_poly.pdbx_seq_one_letter_code
_entity_poly.pdbx_strand_id
1 'polypeptide(L)' 'MTQTDANADIAELGYEEARAELVDVVRILEQGGLDLDASLALWERGEALANRCEEHLAGARRRVEVALAAAELETRD' A
#
# COMPACT_ATOMS: atom_id res chain seq x y z
N MET A 1 -24.16 6.39 1.04
CA MET A 1 -22.69 6.43 0.90
C MET A 1 -22.19 5.05 1.21
N THR A 2 -21.63 4.37 0.22
CA THR A 2 -21.02 3.05 0.36
C THR A 2 -19.65 3.20 1.01
N GLN A 3 -19.29 2.24 1.87
CA GLN A 3 -18.04 2.15 2.65
C GLN A 3 -16.76 2.43 1.80
N THR A 4 -16.80 2.20 0.48
CA THR A 4 -15.72 2.44 -0.49
C THR A 4 -15.19 3.89 -0.52
N ASP A 5 -16.02 4.89 -0.22
CA ASP A 5 -15.57 6.30 -0.23
C ASP A 5 -14.67 6.65 0.97
N ALA A 6 -14.72 5.87 2.07
CA ALA A 6 -14.05 6.22 3.33
C ALA A 6 -12.51 6.15 3.29
N ASN A 7 -11.96 5.45 2.30
CA ASN A 7 -10.52 5.19 2.15
C ASN A 7 -9.95 5.81 0.86
N ALA A 8 -10.69 6.72 0.23
CA ALA A 8 -10.28 7.33 -1.05
C ALA A 8 -9.02 8.20 -0.91
N ASP A 9 -8.72 8.71 0.28
CA ASP A 9 -7.51 9.48 0.60
C ASP A 9 -6.22 8.69 0.37
N ILE A 10 -6.27 7.37 0.57
CA ILE A 10 -5.12 6.47 0.46
C ILE A 10 -4.55 6.44 -0.97
N ALA A 11 -5.40 6.67 -1.98
CA ALA A 11 -4.98 6.68 -3.39
C ALA A 11 -3.95 7.77 -3.69
N GLU A 12 -3.91 8.83 -2.89
CA GLU A 12 -2.98 9.95 -3.06
C GLU A 12 -1.70 9.80 -2.23
N LEU A 13 -1.61 8.83 -1.32
CA LEU A 13 -0.46 8.67 -0.43
C LEU A 13 0.79 8.18 -1.16
N GLY A 14 1.95 8.71 -0.75
CA GLY A 14 3.25 8.13 -1.09
C GLY A 14 3.50 6.80 -0.37
N TYR A 15 4.51 6.04 -0.82
CA TYR A 15 4.83 4.73 -0.24
C TYR A 15 5.15 4.81 1.27
N GLU A 16 6.01 5.75 1.69
CA GLU A 16 6.42 5.85 3.10
C GLU A 16 5.27 6.27 4.01
N GLU A 17 4.38 7.15 3.52
CA GLU A 17 3.20 7.59 4.26
C GLU A 17 2.20 6.43 4.41
N ALA A 18 1.88 5.74 3.31
CA ALA A 18 0.99 4.58 3.33
C ALA A 18 1.54 3.46 4.22
N ARG A 19 2.86 3.21 4.18
CA ARG A 19 3.52 2.20 5.01
C ARG A 19 3.52 2.58 6.48
N ALA A 20 3.80 3.84 6.82
CA ALA A 20 3.77 4.30 8.21
C ALA A 20 2.38 4.14 8.81
N GLU A 21 1.35 4.53 8.05
CA GLU A 21 -0.02 4.39 8.51
C GLU A 21 -0.46 2.93 8.64
N LEU A 22 -0.05 2.06 7.71
CA LEU A 22 -0.33 0.63 7.78
C LEU A 22 0.24 0.02 9.06
N VAL A 23 1.46 0.39 9.43
CA VAL A 23 2.10 -0.06 10.67
C VAL A 23 1.28 0.38 11.89
N ASP A 24 0.77 1.61 11.90
CA ASP A 24 -0.08 2.09 12.98
C ASP A 24 -1.43 1.37 13.06
N VAL A 25 -2.08 1.12 11.91
CA VAL A 25 -3.32 0.34 11.84
C VAL A 25 -3.12 -1.07 12.41
N VAL A 26 -2.06 -1.77 11.97
CA VAL A 26 -1.71 -3.10 12.48
C VAL A 26 -1.47 -3.06 13.98
N ARG A 27 -0.68 -2.08 14.46
CA ARG A 27 -0.37 -1.90 15.87
C ARG A 27 -1.62 -1.69 16.72
N ILE A 28 -2.63 -1.00 16.21
CA ILE A 28 -3.91 -0.79 16.92
C ILE A 28 -4.74 -2.08 16.92
N LEU A 29 -4.85 -2.77 15.78
CA LEU A 29 -5.57 -4.03 15.67
C LEU A 29 -4.99 -5.10 16.62
N GLU A 30 -3.66 -5.20 16.72
CA GLU A 30 -2.96 -6.14 17.60
C GLU A 30 -3.15 -5.85 19.09
N GLN A 31 -3.34 -4.58 19.48
CA GLN A 31 -3.67 -4.22 20.87
C GLN A 31 -5.07 -4.71 21.28
N GLY A 32 -5.97 -4.84 20.31
CA GLY A 32 -7.37 -5.18 20.56
C GLY A 32 -8.11 -4.09 21.36
N GLY A 33 -9.19 -4.48 22.04
CA GLY A 33 -9.98 -3.56 22.88
C GLY A 33 -10.97 -2.67 22.11
N LEU A 34 -11.06 -2.85 20.79
CA LEU A 34 -12.06 -2.22 19.94
C LEU A 34 -13.32 -3.10 19.83
N ASP A 35 -14.45 -2.46 19.55
CA ASP A 35 -15.64 -3.19 19.14
C ASP A 35 -15.49 -3.72 17.70
N LEU A 36 -16.46 -4.53 17.26
CA LEU A 36 -16.42 -5.19 15.97
C LEU A 36 -16.39 -4.18 14.82
N ASP A 37 -17.24 -3.14 14.88
CA ASP A 37 -17.38 -2.18 13.79
C ASP A 37 -16.09 -1.35 13.62
N ALA A 38 -15.48 -0.90 14.72
CA ALA A 38 -14.19 -0.22 14.70
C ALA A 38 -13.04 -1.13 14.23
N SER A 39 -13.06 -2.41 14.63
CA SER A 39 -12.07 -3.39 14.17
C SER A 39 -12.17 -3.64 12.66
N LEU A 40 -13.39 -3.72 12.12
CA LEU A 40 -13.62 -3.89 10.69
C LEU A 40 -13.20 -2.65 9.90
N ALA A 41 -13.52 -1.45 10.38
CA ALA A 41 -13.10 -0.22 9.71
C ALA A 41 -11.57 -0.09 9.63
N LEU A 42 -10.85 -0.43 10.70
CA LEU A 42 -9.38 -0.47 10.69
C LEU A 42 -8.83 -1.55 9.77
N TRP A 43 -9.44 -2.74 9.74
CA TRP A 43 -9.03 -3.79 8.82
C TRP A 43 -9.21 -3.34 7.36
N GLU A 44 -10.36 -2.79 6.99
CA GLU A 44 -10.61 -2.27 5.63
C GLU A 44 -9.60 -1.19 5.23
N ARG A 45 -9.27 -0.29 6.17
CA ARG A 45 -8.23 0.73 5.95
C ARG A 45 -6.85 0.09 5.78
N GLY A 46 -6.51 -0.90 6.60
CA GLY A 46 -5.27 -1.67 6.50
C GLY A 46 -5.11 -2.35 5.15
N GLU A 47 -6.17 -3.01 4.65
CA GLU A 47 -6.17 -3.63 3.31
C GLU A 47 -5.95 -2.59 2.20
N ALA A 48 -6.61 -1.43 2.28
CA ALA A 48 -6.41 -0.36 1.31
C ALA A 48 -4.98 0.20 1.32
N LEU A 49 -4.38 0.40 2.50
CA LEU A 49 -2.99 0.83 2.67
C LEU A 49 -1.99 -0.21 2.14
N ALA A 50 -2.24 -1.49 2.40
CA ALA A 50 -1.42 -2.60 1.90
C ALA A 50 -1.44 -2.64 0.36
N ASN A 51 -2.63 -2.57 -0.26
CA ASN A 51 -2.77 -2.49 -1.72
C ASN A 51 -1.99 -1.31 -2.30
N ARG A 52 -2.08 -0.12 -1.68
CA ARG A 52 -1.32 1.05 -2.11
C ARG A 52 0.19 0.83 -2.05
N CYS A 53 0.69 0.19 -1.00
CA CYS A 53 2.10 -0.17 -0.88
C CYS A 53 2.53 -1.12 -2.00
N GLU A 54 1.70 -2.13 -2.31
CA GLU A 54 1.97 -3.09 -3.39
C GLU A 54 2.01 -2.42 -4.77
N GLU A 55 1.10 -1.48 -5.05
CA GLU A 55 1.10 -0.70 -6.30
C GLU A 55 2.43 0.06 -6.51
N HIS A 56 2.91 0.75 -5.45
CA HIS A 56 4.19 1.45 -5.48
C HIS A 56 5.36 0.50 -5.72
N LEU A 57 5.39 -0.63 -5.01
CA LEU A 57 6.44 -1.64 -5.15
C LEU A 57 6.43 -2.28 -6.54
N ALA A 58 5.24 -2.56 -7.09
CA ALA A 58 5.09 -3.08 -8.44
C ALA A 58 5.59 -2.06 -9.49
N GLY A 59 5.28 -0.77 -9.30
CA GLY A 59 5.80 0.31 -10.14
C GLY A 59 7.33 0.41 -10.10
N ALA A 60 7.91 0.35 -8.90
CA ALA A 60 9.36 0.37 -8.72
C ALA A 60 10.03 -0.84 -9.39
N ARG A 61 9.46 -2.04 -9.21
CA ARG A 61 9.95 -3.28 -9.83
C ARG A 61 9.97 -3.18 -11.35
N ARG A 62 8.89 -2.73 -11.97
CA ARG A 62 8.83 -2.53 -13.43
C ARG A 62 9.91 -1.57 -13.93
N ARG A 63 10.16 -0.48 -13.22
CA ARG A 63 11.21 0.50 -13.59
C ARG A 63 12.61 -0.14 -13.57
N VAL A 64 12.88 -0.98 -12.57
CA VAL A 64 14.15 -1.72 -12.48
C VAL A 64 14.27 -2.73 -13.62
N GLU A 65 13.22 -3.50 -13.89
CA GLU A 65 13.21 -4.47 -14.99
C GLU A 65 13.46 -3.83 -16.35
N VAL A 66 12.82 -2.68 -16.63
CA VAL A 66 13.05 -1.92 -17.87
C VAL A 66 14.50 -1.43 -17.97
N ALA A 67 15.08 -0.91 -16.87
CA ALA A 67 16.46 -0.44 -16.87
C ALA A 67 17.46 -1.58 -17.12
N LEU A 68 17.23 -2.76 -16.53
CA LEU A 68 18.06 -3.94 -16.76
C LEU A 68 17.95 -4.44 -18.21
N ALA A 69 16.75 -4.51 -18.77
CA ALA A 69 16.54 -4.93 -20.15
C ALA A 69 17.20 -3.97 -21.16
N ALA A 70 17.16 -2.67 -20.90
CA ALA A 70 17.83 -1.68 -21.73
C ALA A 70 19.36 -1.84 -21.71
N ALA A 71 19.94 -2.06 -20.52
CA ALA A 71 21.39 -2.27 -20.37
C ALA A 71 21.87 -3.56 -21.07
N GLU A 72 21.06 -4.62 -21.06
CA GLU A 72 21.35 -5.87 -21.76
C GLU A 72 21.37 -5.67 -23.29
N LEU A 73 20.46 -4.85 -23.84
CA LEU A 73 20.45 -4.53 -25.27
C LEU A 73 21.70 -3.73 -25.67
N GLU A 74 22.08 -2.72 -24.89
CA GLU A 74 23.28 -1.90 -25.16
C GLU A 74 24.58 -2.72 -25.13
N THR A 75 24.65 -3.76 -24.29
CA THR A 75 25.84 -4.63 -24.18
C THR A 75 25.96 -5.61 -25.36
N ARG A 76 24.89 -5.82 -26.14
CA ARG A 76 24.84 -6.79 -27.24
C ARG A 76 25.15 -6.19 -28.62
N ASP A 77 25.30 -4.87 -28.69
CA ASP A 77 25.76 -4.11 -29.87
C ASP A 77 27.28 -3.89 -29.82
#